data_AF-A0A1T1HBA6-F1
#
_entry.id   AF-A0A1T1HBA6-F1
#
_cell.length_a   1.000
_cell.length_b   1.000
_cell.length_c   1.000
_cell.angle_alpha   90.00
_cell.angle_beta   90.00
_cell.angle_gamma   90.00
#
_symmetry.space_group_name_H-M   'P 1'
#
loop_
_entity.id
_entity.type
_entity.pdbx_description
1 polymer ?
#
loop_
_entity_poly.entity_id
_entity_poly.type
_entity_poly.pdbx_seq_one_letter_code
_entity_poly.pdbx_strand_id
1 'polypeptide(L)'
;MGVPDFFVSKSMIEPSVEKQFLLWLHKDYTRRFGYGVRNIDKCDFYTTYSVENLPEEFYEINNGMARSHVLEYAKELEAKGLLRFAENGLKFHFTKEGYEAVSASKCQRFLDALNRNPGALALAAAIVSVGSLIVAILALRNGP
;
A
#
# COMPACT_ATOMS: atom_id res chain seq x y z
N MET A 1 -1.39 21.98 -41.27
CA MET A 1 -0.39 21.52 -40.28
C MET A 1 -1.15 21.20 -39.01
N GLY A 2 -1.56 19.94 -38.84
CA GLY A 2 -2.22 19.48 -37.62
C GLY A 2 -1.16 19.07 -36.62
N VAL A 3 -1.18 19.68 -35.44
CA VAL A 3 -0.35 19.28 -34.28
C VAL A 3 -0.75 17.85 -33.92
N PRO A 4 0.20 16.90 -33.78
CA PRO A 4 -0.16 15.55 -33.37
C PRO A 4 -0.67 15.58 -31.93
N ASP A 5 -1.91 15.13 -31.75
CA ASP A 5 -2.54 14.92 -30.46
C ASP A 5 -1.63 14.07 -29.57
N PHE A 6 -1.38 14.63 -28.39
CA PHE A 6 -0.82 14.04 -27.20
C PHE A 6 -0.86 12.51 -27.16
N PHE A 7 0.32 11.90 -27.05
CA PHE A 7 0.50 10.56 -26.50
C PHE A 7 -0.09 10.53 -25.08
N VAL A 8 -1.38 10.22 -24.96
CA VAL A 8 -1.91 9.67 -23.73
C VAL A 8 -1.28 8.28 -23.62
N SER A 9 -0.19 8.17 -22.85
CA SER A 9 0.34 6.88 -22.41
C SER A 9 -0.79 6.13 -21.71
N LYS A 10 -1.48 5.28 -22.46
CA LYS A 10 -2.42 4.30 -21.93
C LYS A 10 -1.62 3.50 -20.90
N SER A 11 -1.92 3.66 -19.61
CA SER A 11 -1.30 2.87 -18.56
C SER A 11 -1.46 1.39 -18.93
N MET A 12 -0.35 0.69 -19.09
CA MET A 12 -0.38 -0.73 -19.43
C MET A 12 -0.78 -1.55 -18.20
N ILE A 13 -0.53 -1.03 -16.99
CA ILE A 13 -1.06 -1.58 -15.75
C ILE A 13 -2.51 -1.16 -15.51
N GLU A 14 -3.36 -2.12 -15.20
CA GLU A 14 -4.73 -1.86 -14.75
C GLU A 14 -4.70 -1.22 -13.34
N PRO A 15 -5.53 -0.21 -13.02
CA PRO A 15 -5.51 0.45 -11.71
C PRO A 15 -5.71 -0.51 -10.51
N SER A 16 -6.44 -1.60 -10.73
CA SER A 16 -6.65 -2.67 -9.75
C SER A 16 -5.33 -3.42 -9.45
N VAL A 17 -4.61 -3.81 -10.50
CA VAL A 17 -3.31 -4.51 -10.44
C VAL A 17 -2.23 -3.60 -9.88
N GLU A 18 -2.21 -2.32 -10.26
CA GLU A 18 -1.29 -1.32 -9.71
C GLU A 18 -1.39 -1.22 -8.19
N LYS A 19 -2.63 -1.13 -7.69
CA LYS A 19 -2.90 -1.07 -6.27
C LYS A 19 -2.51 -2.37 -5.56
N GLN A 20 -2.80 -3.51 -6.16
CA GLN A 20 -2.39 -4.82 -5.62
C GLN A 20 -0.86 -4.93 -5.53
N PHE A 21 -0.16 -4.50 -6.57
CA PHE A 21 1.30 -4.54 -6.64
C PHE A 21 1.95 -3.64 -5.58
N LEU A 22 1.51 -2.39 -5.46
CA LEU A 22 1.98 -1.48 -4.40
C LEU A 22 1.67 -2.04 -3.00
N LEU A 23 0.50 -2.68 -2.82
CA LEU A 23 0.09 -3.25 -1.54
C LEU A 23 0.88 -4.52 -1.19
N TRP A 24 1.27 -5.31 -2.19
CA TRP A 24 2.17 -6.45 -2.04
C TRP A 24 3.58 -5.98 -1.64
N LEU A 25 4.15 -5.00 -2.34
CA LEU A 25 5.42 -4.37 -1.98
C LEU A 25 5.38 -3.79 -0.55
N HIS A 26 4.30 -3.11 -0.19
CA HIS A 26 4.14 -2.53 1.14
C HIS A 26 4.07 -3.60 2.24
N LYS A 27 3.40 -4.74 1.99
CA LYS A 27 3.39 -5.88 2.92
C LYS A 27 4.78 -6.47 3.11
N ASP A 28 5.54 -6.65 2.03
CA ASP A 28 6.91 -7.16 2.07
C ASP A 28 7.84 -6.19 2.82
N TYR A 29 7.76 -4.88 2.53
CA TYR A 29 8.44 -3.83 3.30
C TYR A 29 8.12 -3.91 4.79
N THR A 30 6.83 -3.95 5.14
CA THR A 30 6.37 -3.95 6.54
C THR A 30 6.82 -5.20 7.28
N ARG A 31 6.88 -6.34 6.59
CA ARG A 31 7.40 -7.60 7.16
C ARG A 31 8.88 -7.49 7.50
N ARG A 32 9.68 -6.81 6.67
CA ARG A 32 11.14 -6.69 6.84
C ARG A 32 11.55 -5.57 7.80
N PHE A 33 10.86 -4.43 7.77
CA PHE A 33 11.30 -3.20 8.44
C PHE A 33 10.27 -2.58 9.41
N GLY A 34 9.06 -3.14 9.49
CA GLY A 34 7.96 -2.56 10.25
C GLY A 34 7.26 -1.41 9.54
N TYR A 35 6.42 -0.67 10.28
CA TYR A 35 5.67 0.47 9.74
C TYR A 35 6.52 1.75 9.70
N GLY A 36 6.21 2.63 8.76
CA GLY A 36 6.81 3.96 8.62
C GLY A 36 7.87 4.06 7.54
N VAL A 37 8.18 5.29 7.14
CA VAL A 37 9.01 5.63 5.96
C VAL A 37 10.52 5.61 6.22
N ARG A 38 10.95 5.41 7.48
CA ARG A 38 12.33 5.62 7.93
C ARG A 38 13.37 4.73 7.23
N ASN A 39 12.98 3.55 6.76
CA ASN A 39 13.86 2.57 6.14
C ASN A 39 13.56 2.36 4.64
N ILE A 40 12.80 3.27 4.00
CA ILE A 40 12.42 3.13 2.59
C ILE A 40 13.64 2.99 1.68
N ASP A 41 14.67 3.81 1.87
CA ASP A 41 15.89 3.76 1.06
C ASP A 41 16.76 2.52 1.31
N LYS A 42 16.42 1.72 2.32
CA LYS A 42 17.14 0.48 2.69
C LYS A 42 16.39 -0.78 2.23
N CYS A 43 15.18 -0.62 1.69
CA CYS A 43 14.36 -1.75 1.28
C CYS A 43 14.50 -1.99 -0.23
N ASP A 44 15.45 -2.84 -0.57
CA ASP A 44 15.70 -3.23 -1.96
C ASP A 44 14.62 -4.21 -2.46
N PHE A 45 13.86 -3.77 -3.45
CA PHE A 45 13.07 -4.66 -4.31
C PHE A 45 13.84 -4.90 -5.61
N TYR A 46 13.82 -6.13 -6.10
CA TYR A 46 14.58 -6.54 -7.27
C TYR A 46 13.69 -6.59 -8.51
N THR A 47 14.19 -6.20 -9.67
CA THR A 47 13.43 -6.33 -10.93
C THR A 47 13.29 -7.79 -11.38
N THR A 48 14.16 -8.66 -10.88
CA THR A 48 14.24 -10.08 -11.20
C THR A 48 13.63 -10.97 -10.11
N TYR A 49 12.51 -10.56 -9.51
CA TYR A 49 11.81 -11.41 -8.54
C TYR A 49 11.53 -12.78 -9.17
N SER A 50 11.91 -13.85 -8.46
CA SER A 50 11.56 -15.21 -8.88
C SER A 50 10.05 -15.34 -8.93
N VAL A 51 9.55 -15.92 -10.02
CA VAL A 51 8.12 -16.11 -10.26
C VAL A 51 7.46 -16.96 -9.17
N GLU A 52 8.21 -17.88 -8.56
CA GLU A 52 7.74 -18.72 -7.44
C GLU A 52 7.31 -17.92 -6.20
N ASN A 53 7.80 -16.68 -6.05
CA ASN A 53 7.47 -15.80 -4.92
C ASN A 53 6.51 -14.67 -5.31
N LEU A 54 6.07 -14.63 -6.57
CA LEU A 54 5.14 -13.64 -7.08
C LEU A 54 3.71 -14.21 -7.08
N PRO A 55 2.71 -13.42 -6.67
CA PRO A 55 1.32 -13.71 -6.99
C PRO A 55 1.12 -13.95 -8.49
N GLU A 56 0.20 -14.86 -8.84
CA GLU A 56 -0.17 -15.22 -10.23
C GLU A 56 -0.52 -14.00 -11.08
N GLU A 57 -1.02 -12.93 -10.47
CA GLU A 57 -1.40 -11.68 -11.11
C GLU A 57 -0.21 -10.85 -11.64
N PHE A 58 1.03 -11.18 -11.24
CA PHE A 58 2.23 -10.42 -11.60
C PHE A 58 3.16 -11.16 -12.56
N TYR A 59 2.72 -12.30 -13.10
CA TYR A 59 3.46 -13.02 -14.12
C TYR A 59 2.51 -13.70 -15.11
N GLU A 60 2.99 -13.94 -16.31
CA GLU A 60 2.26 -14.67 -17.35
C GLU A 60 3.06 -15.91 -17.76
N ILE A 61 2.37 -17.04 -17.96
CA ILE A 61 2.99 -18.26 -18.48
C ILE A 61 2.72 -18.33 -19.97
N ASN A 62 3.76 -18.10 -20.78
CA ASN A 62 3.69 -18.23 -22.23
C ASN A 62 4.54 -19.42 -22.69
N ASN A 63 3.90 -20.44 -23.27
CA ASN A 63 4.56 -21.66 -23.78
C ASN A 63 5.52 -22.33 -22.76
N GLY A 64 5.11 -22.41 -21.50
CA GLY A 64 5.91 -23.02 -20.44
C GLY A 64 7.04 -22.15 -19.88
N MET A 65 7.21 -20.91 -20.39
CA MET A 65 8.12 -19.92 -19.83
C MET A 65 7.32 -18.88 -19.05
N ALA A 66 7.60 -18.76 -17.76
CA ALA A 66 6.98 -17.76 -16.91
C ALA A 66 7.73 -16.41 -17.05
N ARG A 67 7.00 -15.36 -17.44
CA ARG A 67 7.51 -14.00 -17.60
C ARG A 67 6.96 -13.11 -16.49
N SER A 68 7.85 -12.51 -15.71
CA SER A 68 7.49 -11.55 -14.67
C SER A 68 7.19 -10.17 -15.26
N HIS A 69 6.11 -9.53 -14.78
CA HIS A 69 5.76 -8.15 -15.12
C HIS A 69 6.33 -7.12 -14.14
N VAL A 70 7.11 -7.56 -13.14
CA VAL A 70 7.63 -6.69 -12.06
C VAL A 70 8.42 -5.49 -12.61
N LEU A 71 9.28 -5.71 -13.61
CA LEU A 71 10.05 -4.62 -14.22
C LEU A 71 9.15 -3.61 -14.93
N GLU A 72 8.14 -4.09 -15.65
CA GLU A 72 7.20 -3.24 -16.40
C GLU A 72 6.37 -2.39 -15.44
N TYR A 73 5.81 -3.03 -14.40
CA TYR A 73 5.04 -2.35 -13.37
C TYR A 73 5.88 -1.36 -12.57
N ALA A 74 7.13 -1.72 -12.23
CA ALA A 74 8.02 -0.82 -11.52
C ALA A 74 8.36 0.43 -12.34
N LYS A 75 8.60 0.30 -13.65
CA LYS A 75 8.85 1.44 -14.55
C LYS A 75 7.65 2.37 -14.66
N GLU A 76 6.43 1.83 -14.77
CA GLU A 76 5.22 2.65 -14.80
C GLU A 76 5.01 3.40 -13.49
N LEU A 77 5.28 2.76 -12.35
CA LEU A 77 5.17 3.37 -11.04
C LEU A 77 6.27 4.39 -10.75
N GLU A 78 7.46 4.22 -11.32
CA GLU A 78 8.50 5.25 -11.30
C GLU A 78 8.08 6.48 -12.12
N ALA A 79 7.50 6.29 -13.31
CA ALA A 79 6.97 7.40 -14.10
C ALA A 79 5.86 8.19 -13.38
N LYS A 80 5.15 7.53 -12.44
CA LYS A 80 4.16 8.14 -11.55
C LYS A 80 4.73 8.74 -10.27
N GLY A 81 6.04 8.64 -10.04
CA GLY A 81 6.71 9.14 -8.83
C GLY A 81 6.49 8.28 -7.57
N LEU A 82 5.91 7.08 -7.69
CA LEU A 82 5.58 6.22 -6.56
C LEU A 82 6.73 5.26 -6.20
N LEU A 83 7.55 4.90 -7.19
CA LEU A 83 8.77 4.13 -7.01
C LEU A 83 9.97 4.91 -7.55
N ARG A 84 11.17 4.51 -7.18
CA ARG A 84 12.42 5.05 -7.70
C ARG A 84 13.41 3.92 -7.91
N PHE A 85 14.00 3.84 -9.10
CA PHE A 85 15.06 2.88 -9.36
C PHE A 85 16.39 3.34 -8.75
N ALA A 86 17.19 2.37 -8.31
CA ALA A 86 18.59 2.58 -8.00
C ALA A 86 19.39 2.81 -9.29
N GLU A 87 20.58 3.40 -9.18
CA GLU A 87 21.44 3.74 -10.33
C GLU A 87 21.77 2.53 -11.22
N ASN A 88 21.78 1.33 -10.66
CA ASN A 88 22.05 0.10 -11.39
C ASN A 88 20.83 -0.42 -12.20
N GLY A 89 19.64 0.13 -12.02
CA GLY A 89 18.40 -0.30 -12.68
C GLY A 89 17.90 -1.71 -12.32
N LEU A 90 18.60 -2.41 -11.42
CA LEU A 90 18.25 -3.77 -10.97
C LEU A 90 17.41 -3.77 -9.70
N LYS A 91 17.42 -2.65 -8.99
CA LYS A 91 16.71 -2.46 -7.74
C LYS A 91 15.81 -1.22 -7.82
N PHE A 92 14.72 -1.25 -7.09
CA PHE A 92 13.83 -0.11 -6.93
C PHE A 92 13.32 -0.04 -5.50
N HIS A 93 13.03 1.18 -5.04
CA HIS A 93 12.53 1.46 -3.70
C HIS A 93 11.22 2.23 -3.80
N PHE A 94 10.47 2.23 -2.70
CA PHE A 94 9.38 3.19 -2.56
C PHE A 94 9.90 4.63 -2.60
N THR A 95 9.11 5.55 -3.14
CA THR A 95 9.20 6.95 -2.71
C THR A 95 8.35 7.13 -1.46
N LYS A 96 8.51 8.26 -0.77
CA LYS A 96 7.63 8.60 0.35
C LYS A 96 6.16 8.61 -0.08
N GLU A 97 5.88 9.20 -1.24
CA GLU A 97 4.54 9.30 -1.83
C GLU A 97 3.97 7.92 -2.18
N GLY A 98 4.77 7.04 -2.79
CA GLY A 98 4.33 5.69 -3.12
C GLY A 98 4.08 4.83 -1.89
N TYR A 99 4.88 5.00 -0.83
CA TYR A 99 4.60 4.36 0.45
C TYR A 99 3.29 4.88 1.03
N GLU A 100 3.11 6.19 1.12
CA GLU A 100 1.92 6.83 1.70
C GLU A 100 0.62 6.49 0.95
N ALA A 101 0.69 6.34 -0.38
CA ALA A 101 -0.45 5.96 -1.23
C ALA A 101 -1.11 4.63 -0.82
N VAL A 102 -0.33 3.71 -0.24
CA VAL A 102 -0.82 2.41 0.24
C VAL A 102 -0.70 2.24 1.75
N SER A 103 0.12 3.04 2.43
CA SER A 103 0.27 3.05 3.88
C SER A 103 -0.84 3.80 4.60
N ALA A 104 -1.75 4.48 3.88
CA ALA A 104 -3.02 4.95 4.40
C ALA A 104 -3.77 3.76 5.02
N SER A 105 -3.47 3.55 6.30
CA SER A 105 -3.66 2.30 7.01
C SER A 105 -5.14 1.95 7.04
N LYS A 106 -5.47 0.67 7.20
CA LYS A 106 -6.85 0.23 7.51
C LYS A 106 -7.47 1.06 8.64
N CYS A 107 -6.65 1.52 9.59
CA CYS A 107 -7.06 2.43 10.66
C CYS A 107 -7.34 3.85 10.17
N GLN A 108 -6.52 4.43 9.28
CA GLN A 108 -6.79 5.73 8.64
C GLN A 108 -8.05 5.66 7.78
N ARG A 109 -8.20 4.60 6.98
CA ARG A 109 -9.43 4.34 6.19
C ARG A 109 -10.66 4.13 7.07
N PHE A 110 -10.50 3.48 8.22
CA PHE A 110 -11.58 3.28 9.18
C PHE A 110 -11.94 4.58 9.90
N LEU A 111 -10.95 5.38 10.31
CA LEU A 111 -11.14 6.70 10.87
C LEU A 111 -11.76 7.65 9.85
N ASP A 112 -11.32 7.64 8.59
CA ASP A 112 -11.94 8.41 7.49
C ASP A 112 -13.36 7.95 7.21
N ALA A 113 -13.64 6.64 7.27
CA ALA A 113 -14.99 6.10 7.15
C ALA A 113 -15.89 6.52 8.33
N LEU A 114 -15.36 6.55 9.56
CA LEU A 114 -16.06 7.06 10.74
C LEU A 114 -16.24 8.58 10.70
N ASN A 115 -15.26 9.32 10.17
CA ASN A 115 -15.28 10.79 10.09
C ASN A 115 -16.23 11.29 9.00
N ARG A 116 -16.50 10.47 7.97
CA ARG A 116 -17.52 10.74 6.94
C ARG A 116 -18.95 10.74 7.48
N ASN A 117 -19.18 10.16 8.66
CA ASN A 117 -20.45 10.13 9.36
C ASN A 117 -20.25 10.61 10.81
N PRO A 118 -20.43 11.91 11.12
CA PRO A 118 -20.20 12.44 12.48
C PRO A 118 -20.99 11.68 13.57
N GLY A 119 -22.13 11.07 13.22
CA GLY A 119 -22.90 10.21 14.12
C GLY A 119 -22.23 8.87 14.48
N ALA A 120 -21.43 8.28 13.59
CA ALA A 120 -20.74 7.01 13.85
C ALA A 120 -19.55 7.19 14.80
N LEU A 121 -18.83 8.31 14.65
CA LEU A 121 -17.77 8.71 15.58
C LEU A 121 -18.35 8.98 16.98
N ALA A 122 -19.48 9.69 17.05
CA ALA A 122 -20.18 9.96 18.31
C ALA A 122 -20.69 8.66 18.97
N LEU A 123 -21.21 7.71 18.20
CA LEU A 123 -21.65 6.40 18.69
C LEU A 123 -20.48 5.59 19.26
N ALA A 124 -19.34 5.55 18.58
CA ALA A 124 -18.14 4.85 19.06
C ALA A 124 -17.63 5.46 20.37
N ALA A 125 -17.58 6.80 20.45
CA ALA A 125 -17.21 7.50 21.67
C ALA A 125 -18.18 7.23 22.83
N ALA A 126 -19.48 7.19 22.56
CA ALA A 126 -20.51 6.89 23.57
C ALA A 126 -20.37 5.46 24.11
N ILE A 127 -20.10 4.46 23.27
CA ILE A 127 -19.87 3.07 23.70
C ILE A 127 -18.66 2.99 24.63
N VAL A 128 -17.55 3.65 24.28
CA VAL A 128 -16.35 3.72 25.13
C VAL A 128 -16.66 4.40 26.46
N SER A 129 -17.42 5.50 26.44
CA SER A 129 -17.83 6.22 27.65
C SER A 129 -18.71 5.37 28.57
N VAL A 130 -19.68 4.64 28.03
CA VAL A 130 -20.57 3.75 28.80
C VAL A 130 -19.79 2.56 29.37
N GLY A 131 -18.90 1.96 28.58
CA GLY A 131 -18.02 0.88 29.05
C GLY A 131 -17.12 1.35 30.20
N SER A 132 -16.51 2.53 30.07
CA SER A 132 -15.66 3.10 31.12
C SER A 132 -16.45 3.43 32.39
N LEU A 133 -17.72 3.85 32.27
CA LEU A 133 -18.61 4.09 33.41
C LEU A 133 -18.93 2.79 34.16
N ILE A 134 -19.19 1.69 33.44
CA ILE A 134 -19.44 0.37 34.04
C ILE A 134 -18.20 -0.11 34.82
N VAL A 135 -17.01 0.03 34.23
CA VAL A 135 -15.75 -0.32 34.91
C VAL A 135 -15.55 0.53 36.16
N ALA A 136 -15.83 1.83 36.10
CA ALA A 136 -15.74 2.70 37.27
C ALA A 136 -16.73 2.30 38.39
N ILE A 137 -17.96 1.95 38.04
CA ILE A 137 -18.96 1.46 39.01
C ILE A 137 -18.52 0.14 39.65
N LEU A 138 -17.99 -0.81 38.86
CA LEU A 138 -17.48 -2.08 39.37
C LEU A 138 -16.24 -1.88 40.26
N ALA A 139 -15.35 -0.98 39.88
CA ALA A 139 -14.19 -0.62 40.69
C ALA A 139 -14.58 0.03 42.03
N LEU A 140 -15.60 0.90 42.03
CA LEU A 140 -16.14 1.49 43.26
C LEU A 140 -16.86 0.47 44.15
N ARG A 141 -17.45 -0.58 43.57
CA ARG A 141 -18.17 -1.62 44.32
C ARG A 141 -17.24 -2.70 44.89
N ASN A 142 -16.09 -2.91 44.25
CA ASN A 142 -15.11 -3.94 44.62
C ASN A 142 -13.80 -3.35 45.21
N GLY A 143 -13.72 -2.04 45.37
CA GLY A 143 -12.65 -1.38 46.13
C GLY A 143 -12.82 -1.64 47.64
N PRO A 144 -11.71 -1.68 48.41
CA PRO A 144 -11.75 -1.94 49.85
C PRO A 144 -12.60 -0.93 50.63
#